data_AF-A0A9P7RUE8-F1
#
_entry.id   AF-A0A9P7RUE8-F1
#
_cell.length_a   1.000
_cell.length_b   1.000
_cell.length_c   1.000
_cell.angle_alpha   90.00
_cell.angle_beta   90.00
_cell.angle_gamma   90.00
#
_symmetry.space_group_name_H-M   'P 1'
#
loop_
_entity.id
_entity.type
_entity.pdbx_description
1 polymer ?
#
loop_
_entity_poly.entity_id
_entity_poly.type
_entity_poly.pdbx_seq_one_letter_code
_entity_poly.pdbx_strand_id
1 'polypeptide(L)'
;MGNCFSSNDPISLADLAARPDGPPEVQMTADMIRQGLTNVANTLNSKKRNISIIAVGGAVNTLLLHTRETTGDVDFFYRTKEKHEDVSKIIVAADAAASKLGLGDQWLNNHTAVFIEVGVIQRLYDEAVEQNEVVFKAPGLVVYAAPWRYALGTKLDRLSKKGFKPYDMSDAVGYLVRLIQKHGGKAVKKSELKAWAQEFKFTVPSDQLMASLGAEYKKKAGKDGVIDG
;
A
#
# COMPACT_ATOMS: atom_id res chain seq x y z
N MET A 1 39.97 13.54 -16.66
CA MET A 1 39.10 13.31 -17.83
C MET A 1 38.25 12.09 -17.47
N GLY A 2 37.07 12.23 -16.89
CA GLY A 2 35.89 12.90 -17.45
C GLY A 2 35.08 11.83 -18.20
N ASN A 3 34.50 10.87 -17.48
CA ASN A 3 33.61 9.89 -18.09
C ASN A 3 32.20 10.48 -18.14
N CYS A 4 31.76 10.76 -19.37
CA CYS A 4 30.47 11.31 -19.71
C CYS A 4 29.35 10.30 -19.38
N PHE A 5 28.43 10.70 -18.50
CA PHE A 5 27.12 10.07 -18.43
C PHE A 5 26.35 10.43 -19.70
N SER A 6 26.06 9.43 -20.53
CA SER A 6 25.11 9.53 -21.63
C SER A 6 23.71 9.71 -21.04
N SER A 7 23.05 10.81 -21.36
CA SER A 7 21.78 11.26 -20.79
C SER A 7 20.52 10.60 -21.39
N ASN A 8 20.62 9.36 -21.89
CA ASN A 8 19.53 8.73 -22.66
C ASN A 8 19.17 7.27 -22.30
N ASP A 9 19.68 6.71 -21.20
CA ASP A 9 19.16 5.42 -20.73
C ASP A 9 17.88 5.62 -19.92
N PRO A 10 16.74 4.98 -20.30
CA PRO A 10 15.53 5.06 -19.51
C PRO A 10 15.78 4.30 -18.21
N ILE A 11 15.88 5.03 -17.09
CA ILE A 11 15.85 4.46 -15.74
C ILE A 11 14.71 3.43 -15.71
N SER A 12 15.07 2.16 -15.55
CA SER A 12 14.05 1.12 -15.47
C SER A 12 13.35 1.24 -14.11
N LEU A 13 12.11 0.77 -14.02
CA LEU A 13 11.41 0.67 -12.72
C LEU A 13 12.20 -0.16 -11.70
N ALA A 14 13.14 -1.01 -12.15
CA ALA A 14 14.05 -1.78 -11.31
C ALA A 14 15.27 -0.98 -10.81
N ASP A 15 15.73 0.04 -11.54
CA ASP A 15 16.82 0.93 -11.09
C ASP A 15 16.36 1.90 -9.99
N LEU A 16 15.04 2.06 -9.83
CA LEU A 16 14.41 2.74 -8.69
C LEU A 16 14.23 1.84 -7.46
N ALA A 17 14.52 0.52 -7.57
CA ALA A 17 14.30 -0.45 -6.50
C ALA A 17 15.30 -0.31 -5.33
N ALA A 18 16.47 0.26 -5.59
CA ALA A 18 17.38 0.66 -4.53
C ALA A 18 16.91 2.02 -3.96
N ARG A 19 16.17 2.00 -2.85
CA ARG A 19 16.14 3.18 -1.96
C ARG A 19 17.56 3.30 -1.39
N PRO A 20 18.37 4.31 -1.74
CA PRO A 20 19.64 4.53 -1.05
C PRO A 20 19.35 4.78 0.43
N ASP A 21 20.35 4.56 1.30
CA ASP A 21 20.32 4.94 2.71
C ASP A 21 20.19 6.47 2.83
N GLY A 22 18.98 6.97 2.59
CA GLY A 22 18.62 8.38 2.65
C GLY A 22 18.52 8.85 4.10
N PRO A 23 18.39 10.18 4.31
CA PRO A 23 18.14 10.72 5.64
C PRO A 23 16.91 10.04 6.29
N PRO A 24 16.84 10.01 7.63
CA PRO A 24 15.76 9.33 8.34
C PRO A 24 14.40 9.75 7.79
N GLU A 25 13.59 8.75 7.46
CA GLU A 25 12.28 8.93 6.86
C GLU A 25 11.39 9.78 7.79
N VAL A 26 10.95 10.96 7.30
CA VAL A 26 10.08 11.86 8.06
C VAL A 26 8.80 11.11 8.42
N GLN A 27 8.61 10.85 9.71
CA GLN A 27 7.41 10.17 10.18
C GLN A 27 6.22 11.13 10.10
N MET A 28 5.21 10.77 9.31
CA MET A 28 4.01 11.56 9.11
C MET A 28 2.86 11.03 9.96
N THR A 29 2.20 11.93 10.67
CA THR A 29 0.93 11.65 11.35
C THR A 29 -0.23 11.61 10.34
N ALA A 30 -1.38 11.09 10.78
CA ALA A 30 -2.61 11.12 9.97
C ALA A 30 -2.94 12.54 9.45
N ASP A 31 -2.74 13.57 10.26
CA ASP A 31 -3.04 14.96 9.87
C ASP A 31 -2.07 15.51 8.84
N MET A 32 -0.78 15.20 8.97
CA MET A 32 0.23 15.56 7.95
C MET A 32 -0.12 14.92 6.61
N ILE A 33 -0.49 13.63 6.61
CA ILE A 33 -0.86 12.92 5.38
C ILE A 33 -2.14 13.52 4.78
N ARG A 34 -3.17 13.82 5.58
CA ARG A 34 -4.41 14.46 5.10
C ARG A 34 -4.14 15.83 4.50
N GLN A 35 -3.29 16.64 5.13
CA GLN A 35 -2.92 17.96 4.59
C GLN A 35 -2.16 17.83 3.27
N GLY A 36 -1.22 16.88 3.18
CA GLY A 36 -0.53 16.55 1.94
C GLY A 36 -1.51 16.16 0.82
N LEU A 37 -2.36 15.16 1.08
CA LEU A 37 -3.34 14.68 0.12
C LEU A 37 -4.37 15.75 -0.28
N THR A 38 -4.72 16.66 0.63
CA THR A 38 -5.58 17.81 0.32
C THR A 38 -4.91 18.79 -0.65
N ASN A 39 -3.61 19.07 -0.48
CA ASN A 39 -2.88 19.92 -1.43
C ASN A 39 -2.76 19.25 -2.81
N VAL A 40 -2.54 17.93 -2.85
CA VAL A 40 -2.56 17.15 -4.09
C VAL A 40 -3.94 17.23 -4.75
N ALA A 41 -5.02 16.94 -4.01
CA ALA A 41 -6.39 16.97 -4.51
C ALA A 41 -6.76 18.35 -5.07
N ASN A 42 -6.46 19.44 -4.35
CA ASN A 42 -6.72 20.81 -4.79
C ASN A 42 -5.98 21.14 -6.10
N THR A 43 -4.73 20.67 -6.23
CA THR A 43 -3.92 20.87 -7.45
C THR A 43 -4.48 20.11 -8.65
N LEU A 44 -5.02 18.91 -8.43
CA LEU A 44 -5.68 18.12 -9.47
C LEU A 44 -7.03 18.72 -9.86
N ASN A 45 -7.82 19.15 -8.88
CA ASN A 45 -9.13 19.75 -9.06
C ASN A 45 -9.07 21.08 -9.81
N SER A 46 -8.08 21.94 -9.53
CA SER A 46 -7.88 23.19 -10.28
C SER A 46 -7.59 22.96 -11.77
N LYS A 47 -7.11 21.76 -12.11
CA LYS A 47 -6.90 21.28 -13.49
C LYS A 47 -8.06 20.44 -14.02
N LYS A 48 -9.22 20.46 -13.34
CA LYS A 48 -10.44 19.70 -13.67
C LYS A 48 -10.22 18.18 -13.79
N ARG A 49 -9.26 17.63 -13.05
CA ARG A 49 -9.02 16.19 -12.97
C ARG A 49 -9.67 15.61 -11.73
N ASN A 50 -10.12 14.37 -11.82
CA ASN A 50 -10.58 13.59 -10.69
C ASN A 50 -9.99 12.19 -10.80
N ILE A 51 -8.94 11.92 -10.02
CA ILE A 51 -8.15 10.69 -10.13
C ILE A 51 -8.42 9.81 -8.91
N SER A 52 -8.43 8.50 -9.12
CA SER A 52 -8.48 7.53 -8.04
C SER A 52 -7.18 6.72 -8.00
N ILE A 53 -6.65 6.48 -6.81
CA ILE A 53 -5.46 5.66 -6.58
C ILE A 53 -5.70 4.71 -5.41
N ILE A 54 -4.87 3.67 -5.33
CA ILE A 54 -4.99 2.64 -4.31
C ILE A 54 -3.79 2.72 -3.37
N ALA A 55 -4.02 3.06 -2.11
CA ALA A 55 -2.99 3.07 -1.08
C ALA A 55 -2.76 1.67 -0.50
N VAL A 56 -1.50 1.35 -0.22
CA VAL A 56 -1.06 0.09 0.37
C VAL A 56 -0.28 0.41 1.66
N GLY A 57 -0.38 -0.46 2.66
CA GLY A 57 0.54 -0.40 3.81
C GLY A 57 0.27 0.75 4.78
N GLY A 58 1.35 1.43 5.19
CA GLY A 58 1.36 2.28 6.38
C GLY A 58 0.31 3.40 6.36
N ALA A 59 0.07 4.02 5.20
CA ALA A 59 -0.97 5.03 5.05
C ALA A 59 -2.38 4.49 5.36
N VAL A 60 -2.70 3.25 4.97
CA VAL A 60 -3.97 2.59 5.32
C VAL A 60 -4.04 2.35 6.83
N ASN A 61 -2.94 1.87 7.43
CA ASN A 61 -2.85 1.64 8.87
C ASN A 61 -3.00 2.92 9.70
N THR A 62 -2.49 4.06 9.21
CA THR A 62 -2.53 5.35 9.92
C THR A 62 -3.85 6.09 9.70
N LEU A 63 -4.31 6.21 8.45
CA LEU A 63 -5.48 7.03 8.11
C LEU A 63 -6.82 6.35 8.32
N LEU A 64 -6.91 5.04 8.02
CA LEU A 64 -8.19 4.31 7.98
C LEU A 64 -8.34 3.33 9.15
N LEU A 65 -7.31 2.55 9.46
CA LEU A 65 -7.39 1.52 10.52
C LEU A 65 -6.98 2.03 11.90
N HIS A 66 -6.29 3.17 11.95
CA HIS A 66 -5.74 3.77 13.18
C HIS A 66 -4.91 2.77 14.01
N THR A 67 -4.21 1.84 13.36
CA THR A 67 -3.32 0.87 14.02
C THR A 67 -1.88 1.37 14.14
N ARG A 68 -1.57 2.51 13.51
CA ARG A 68 -0.27 3.20 13.60
C ARG A 68 -0.48 4.68 13.81
N GLU A 69 0.30 5.28 14.70
CA GLU A 69 0.32 6.73 14.90
C GLU A 69 0.96 7.46 13.71
N THR A 70 2.01 6.86 13.13
CA THR A 70 2.78 7.44 12.03
C THR A 70 3.20 6.40 10.97
N THR A 71 3.47 6.90 9.77
CA THR A 71 4.12 6.17 8.66
C THR A 71 5.11 7.08 7.94
N GLY A 72 6.11 6.50 7.28
CA GLY A 72 7.14 7.26 6.58
C GLY A 72 6.72 7.76 5.20
N ASP A 73 5.82 7.04 4.53
CA ASP A 73 5.32 7.35 3.20
C ASP A 73 3.87 6.87 2.98
N VAL A 74 3.33 7.23 1.82
CA VAL A 74 2.09 6.78 1.22
C VAL A 74 2.44 6.07 -0.09
N ASP A 75 2.58 4.75 0.00
CA ASP A 75 2.69 3.89 -1.18
C ASP A 75 1.33 3.79 -1.88
N PHE A 76 1.30 4.04 -3.20
CA PHE A 76 0.11 3.84 -4.01
C PHE A 76 0.38 3.09 -5.31
N PHE A 77 -0.66 2.48 -5.87
CA PHE A 77 -0.63 2.06 -7.27
C PHE A 77 -1.83 2.63 -8.04
N TYR A 78 -1.67 2.68 -9.35
CA TYR A 78 -2.71 3.04 -10.30
C TYR A 78 -3.11 1.81 -11.12
N ARG A 79 -4.17 1.93 -11.91
CA ARG A 79 -4.76 0.82 -12.69
C ARG A 79 -3.83 0.16 -13.72
N THR A 80 -2.66 0.73 -13.98
CA THR A 80 -1.68 0.25 -14.96
C THR A 80 -0.24 0.44 -14.45
N LYS A 81 0.69 -0.41 -14.93
CA LYS A 81 2.15 -0.25 -14.77
C LYS A 81 2.79 0.63 -15.84
N GLU A 82 2.11 0.87 -16.96
CA GLU A 82 2.61 1.75 -18.00
C GLU A 82 2.66 3.20 -17.51
N LYS A 83 3.53 4.00 -18.14
CA LYS A 83 3.56 5.45 -17.90
C LYS A 83 2.18 6.03 -18.20
N HIS A 84 1.60 6.71 -17.22
CA HIS A 84 0.27 7.30 -17.34
C HIS A 84 0.29 8.75 -16.88
N GLU A 85 -0.35 9.63 -17.66
CA GLU A 85 -0.34 11.07 -17.38
C GLU A 85 -0.85 11.38 -15.97
N ASP A 86 -1.94 10.75 -15.54
CA ASP A 86 -2.51 10.96 -14.21
C ASP A 86 -1.53 10.65 -13.08
N VAL A 87 -0.73 9.58 -13.21
CA VAL A 87 0.31 9.26 -12.23
C VAL A 87 1.36 10.36 -12.20
N SER A 88 1.82 10.82 -13.37
CA SER A 88 2.76 11.94 -13.45
C SER A 88 2.19 13.23 -12.84
N LYS A 89 0.90 13.53 -13.02
CA LYS A 89 0.26 14.70 -12.41
C LYS A 89 0.14 14.57 -10.89
N ILE A 90 -0.10 13.38 -10.37
CA ILE A 90 -0.10 13.10 -8.93
C ILE A 90 1.29 13.35 -8.36
N ILE A 91 2.34 12.78 -8.95
CA ILE A 91 3.72 12.94 -8.45
C ILE A 91 4.14 14.41 -8.45
N VAL A 92 3.90 15.15 -9.54
CA VAL A 92 4.20 16.59 -9.60
C VAL A 92 3.44 17.38 -8.52
N ALA A 93 2.17 17.04 -8.26
CA ALA A 93 1.39 17.67 -7.20
C ALA A 93 1.87 17.27 -5.79
N ALA A 94 2.36 16.04 -5.63
CA ALA A 94 2.94 15.53 -4.40
C ALA A 94 4.24 16.24 -4.04
N ASP A 95 5.12 16.47 -5.02
CA ASP A 95 6.39 17.19 -4.86
C ASP A 95 6.12 18.64 -4.42
N ALA A 96 5.16 19.31 -5.06
CA ALA A 96 4.75 20.66 -4.68
C ALA A 96 4.17 20.72 -3.25
N ALA A 97 3.38 19.70 -2.86
CA ALA A 97 2.88 19.58 -1.49
C ALA A 97 4.01 19.33 -0.48
N ALA A 98 4.99 18.50 -0.83
CA ALA A 98 6.15 18.19 0.01
C ALA A 98 6.94 19.46 0.34
N SER A 99 7.29 20.25 -0.69
CA SER A 99 8.02 21.51 -0.51
C SER A 99 7.24 22.51 0.37
N LYS A 100 5.92 22.57 0.23
CA LYS A 100 5.07 23.51 0.98
C LYS A 100 4.91 23.12 2.45
N LEU A 101 4.87 21.83 2.75
CA LEU A 101 4.53 21.29 4.07
C LEU A 101 5.73 20.71 4.82
N GLY A 102 6.92 20.68 4.20
CA GLY A 102 8.11 20.05 4.77
C GLY A 102 7.96 18.53 4.90
N LEU A 103 7.25 17.88 3.96
CA LEU A 103 7.18 16.40 3.92
C LEU A 103 8.45 15.86 3.26
N GLY A 104 8.77 14.60 3.57
CA GLY A 104 9.91 13.92 2.94
C GLY A 104 9.75 13.82 1.42
N ASP A 105 10.88 13.74 0.72
CA ASP A 105 10.88 13.37 -0.68
C ASP A 105 10.21 12.01 -0.85
N GLN A 106 9.44 11.83 -1.93
CA GLN A 106 8.70 10.58 -2.19
C GLN A 106 7.67 10.19 -1.10
N TRP A 107 7.19 11.14 -0.28
CA TRP A 107 6.14 10.88 0.74
C TRP A 107 4.85 10.30 0.15
N LEU A 108 4.56 10.56 -1.13
CA LEU A 108 3.50 9.94 -1.91
C LEU A 108 4.12 9.39 -3.19
N ASN A 109 4.32 8.08 -3.26
CA ASN A 109 5.07 7.44 -4.34
C ASN A 109 4.37 6.18 -4.87
N ASN A 110 4.67 5.82 -6.12
CA ASN A 110 4.07 4.67 -6.78
C ASN A 110 4.97 3.43 -6.85
N HIS A 111 6.02 3.36 -6.02
CA HIS A 111 7.03 2.30 -6.09
C HIS A 111 6.42 0.92 -5.82
N THR A 112 5.40 0.82 -4.96
CA THR A 112 4.71 -0.46 -4.71
C THR A 112 4.18 -1.13 -5.99
N ALA A 113 3.84 -0.37 -7.04
CA ALA A 113 3.39 -0.91 -8.32
C ALA A 113 4.44 -1.77 -9.03
N VAL A 114 5.74 -1.59 -8.74
CA VAL A 114 6.83 -2.40 -9.31
C VAL A 114 6.68 -3.86 -8.94
N PHE A 115 6.21 -4.15 -7.73
CA PHE A 115 6.05 -5.50 -7.18
C PHE A 115 4.73 -6.18 -7.56
N ILE A 116 3.83 -5.47 -8.25
CA ILE A 116 2.55 -6.03 -8.71
C ILE A 116 2.73 -6.59 -10.12
N GLU A 117 2.22 -7.79 -10.39
CA GLU A 117 2.25 -8.35 -11.75
C GLU A 117 1.43 -7.51 -12.75
N VAL A 118 1.93 -7.37 -13.99
CA VAL A 118 1.27 -6.57 -15.06
C VAL A 118 -0.19 -7.01 -15.26
N GLY A 119 -0.42 -8.33 -15.28
CA GLY A 119 -1.76 -8.89 -15.45
C GLY A 119 -2.66 -8.80 -14.21
N VAL A 120 -2.15 -8.33 -13.06
CA VAL A 120 -2.87 -8.31 -11.77
C VAL A 120 -3.28 -6.89 -11.37
N ILE A 121 -2.49 -5.88 -11.74
CA ILE A 121 -2.66 -4.50 -11.24
C ILE A 121 -4.05 -3.89 -11.53
N GLN A 122 -4.58 -4.09 -12.74
CA GLN A 122 -5.91 -3.58 -13.11
C GLN A 122 -6.99 -4.29 -12.29
N ARG A 123 -6.89 -5.60 -12.07
CA ARG A 123 -7.84 -6.35 -11.23
C ARG A 123 -7.82 -5.87 -9.78
N LEU A 124 -6.63 -5.65 -9.21
CA LEU A 124 -6.52 -5.12 -7.85
C LEU A 124 -7.09 -3.72 -7.72
N TYR A 125 -6.94 -2.90 -8.77
CA TYR A 125 -7.54 -1.58 -8.82
C TYR A 125 -9.07 -1.66 -8.83
N ASP A 126 -9.64 -2.47 -9.72
CA ASP A 126 -11.09 -2.64 -9.82
C ASP A 126 -11.69 -3.22 -8.54
N GLU A 127 -11.03 -4.24 -7.96
CA GLU A 127 -11.42 -4.85 -6.69
C GLU A 127 -11.35 -3.84 -5.52
N ALA A 128 -10.36 -2.94 -5.50
CA ALA A 128 -10.26 -1.91 -4.46
C ALA A 128 -11.39 -0.87 -4.56
N VAL A 129 -11.75 -0.48 -5.78
CA VAL A 129 -12.87 0.42 -6.05
C VAL A 129 -14.19 -0.25 -5.65
N GLU A 130 -14.38 -1.53 -5.98
CA GLU A 130 -15.55 -2.32 -5.58
C GLU A 130 -15.63 -2.51 -4.05
N GLN A 131 -14.50 -2.82 -3.40
CA GLN A 131 -14.39 -2.91 -1.95
C GLN A 131 -14.78 -1.60 -1.25
N ASN A 132 -14.55 -0.46 -1.93
CA ASN A 132 -14.96 0.89 -1.58
C ASN A 132 -14.54 1.31 -0.16
N GLU A 133 -13.30 0.97 0.21
CA GLU A 133 -12.71 1.34 1.49
C GLU A 133 -11.91 2.64 1.33
N VAL A 134 -12.57 3.77 1.54
CA VAL A 134 -12.00 5.10 1.29
C VAL A 134 -11.03 5.49 2.41
N VAL A 135 -9.77 5.70 2.04
CA VAL A 135 -8.70 6.19 2.93
C VAL A 135 -8.70 7.72 2.97
N PHE A 136 -8.94 8.36 1.82
CA PHE A 136 -9.04 9.81 1.69
C PHE A 136 -9.94 10.17 0.50
N LYS A 137 -10.69 11.27 0.62
CA LYS A 137 -11.51 11.79 -0.48
C LYS A 137 -11.63 13.31 -0.40
N ALA A 138 -11.35 13.95 -1.52
CA ALA A 138 -11.62 15.36 -1.77
C ALA A 138 -11.87 15.56 -3.29
N PRO A 139 -12.44 16.69 -3.72
CA PRO A 139 -12.47 17.02 -5.14
C PRO A 139 -11.08 16.88 -5.75
N GLY A 140 -10.95 16.09 -6.81
CA GLY A 140 -9.72 15.87 -7.53
C GLY A 140 -8.96 14.59 -7.20
N LEU A 141 -9.16 14.01 -6.00
CA LEU A 141 -8.47 12.80 -5.59
C LEU A 141 -9.33 11.92 -4.67
N VAL A 142 -9.43 10.65 -5.02
CA VAL A 142 -9.91 9.59 -4.14
C VAL A 142 -8.79 8.58 -3.91
N VAL A 143 -8.56 8.21 -2.66
CA VAL A 143 -7.61 7.18 -2.27
C VAL A 143 -8.38 6.04 -1.63
N TYR A 144 -8.36 4.87 -2.26
CA TYR A 144 -8.93 3.65 -1.71
C TYR A 144 -7.85 2.82 -1.01
N ALA A 145 -8.22 2.01 -0.03
CA ALA A 145 -7.34 0.98 0.49
C ALA A 145 -7.25 -0.17 -0.52
N ALA A 146 -6.07 -0.78 -0.63
CA ALA A 146 -5.88 -1.99 -1.41
C ALA A 146 -6.84 -3.11 -0.96
N PRO A 147 -7.15 -4.08 -1.85
CA PRO A 147 -8.02 -5.18 -1.47
C PRO A 147 -7.46 -5.92 -0.26
N TRP A 148 -8.29 -6.24 0.73
CA TRP A 148 -7.82 -6.74 2.02
C TRP A 148 -7.02 -8.04 1.89
N ARG A 149 -7.36 -8.90 0.92
CA ARG A 149 -6.61 -10.12 0.61
C ARG A 149 -5.20 -9.83 0.11
N TYR A 150 -5.04 -8.80 -0.71
CA TYR A 150 -3.74 -8.35 -1.21
C TYR A 150 -2.93 -7.69 -0.10
N ALA A 151 -3.53 -6.77 0.65
CA ALA A 151 -2.90 -6.10 1.79
C ALA A 151 -2.42 -7.11 2.84
N LEU A 152 -3.23 -8.11 3.18
CA LEU A 152 -2.84 -9.23 4.05
C LEU A 152 -1.68 -10.03 3.45
N GLY A 153 -1.78 -10.40 2.17
CA GLY A 153 -0.73 -11.11 1.43
C GLY A 153 0.63 -10.42 1.50
N THR A 154 0.68 -9.09 1.29
CA THR A 154 1.94 -8.32 1.38
C THR A 154 2.60 -8.40 2.76
N LYS A 155 1.81 -8.44 3.84
CA LYS A 155 2.35 -8.58 5.20
C LYS A 155 2.85 -9.99 5.46
N LEU A 156 2.13 -11.00 5.00
CA LEU A 156 2.55 -12.41 5.12
C LEU A 156 3.79 -12.72 4.29
N ASP A 157 3.91 -12.12 3.10
CA ASP A 157 5.12 -12.19 2.29
C ASP A 157 6.33 -11.63 3.05
N ARG A 158 6.19 -10.44 3.65
CA ARG A 158 7.26 -9.81 4.42
C ARG A 158 7.60 -10.60 5.70
N LEU A 159 6.61 -11.10 6.42
CA LEU A 159 6.79 -11.96 7.61
C LEU A 159 7.45 -13.31 7.27
N SER A 160 7.36 -13.76 6.02
CA SER A 160 8.03 -14.97 5.55
C SER A 160 9.50 -14.76 5.18
N LYS A 161 9.96 -13.51 5.19
CA LYS A 161 11.33 -13.10 4.80
C LYS A 161 12.08 -12.53 6.01
N LYS A 162 13.41 -12.43 5.89
CA LYS A 162 14.23 -11.71 6.87
C LYS A 162 13.94 -10.20 6.79
N GLY A 163 14.08 -9.49 7.90
CA GLY A 163 13.92 -8.03 7.95
C GLY A 163 12.47 -7.53 8.08
N PHE A 164 11.54 -8.39 8.47
CA PHE A 164 10.20 -7.97 8.87
C PHE A 164 10.27 -6.97 10.04
N LYS A 165 9.29 -6.08 10.11
CA LYS A 165 9.19 -5.04 11.14
C LYS A 165 8.31 -5.52 12.30
N PRO A 166 8.51 -5.03 13.53
CA PRO A 166 7.73 -5.46 14.69
C PRO A 166 6.21 -5.30 14.55
N TYR A 167 5.76 -4.32 13.75
CA TYR A 167 4.34 -4.05 13.50
C TYR A 167 3.73 -4.91 12.37
N ASP A 168 4.50 -5.78 11.71
CA ASP A 168 4.00 -6.51 10.54
C ASP A 168 2.90 -7.51 10.89
N MET A 169 3.02 -8.19 12.03
CA MET A 169 2.00 -9.12 12.50
C MET A 169 0.73 -8.38 12.93
N SER A 170 0.85 -7.26 13.64
CA SER A 170 -0.32 -6.48 14.07
C SER A 170 -1.06 -5.85 12.88
N ASP A 171 -0.34 -5.39 11.85
CA ASP A 171 -0.92 -4.93 10.60
C ASP A 171 -1.64 -6.08 9.86
N ALA A 172 -1.02 -7.27 9.78
CA ALA A 172 -1.65 -8.45 9.17
C ALA A 172 -2.96 -8.83 9.88
N VAL A 173 -2.97 -8.81 11.21
CA VAL A 173 -4.18 -9.02 12.01
C VAL A 173 -5.23 -7.95 11.73
N GLY A 174 -4.82 -6.68 11.61
CA GLY A 174 -5.71 -5.57 11.24
C GLY A 174 -6.42 -5.81 9.90
N TYR A 175 -5.67 -6.25 8.88
CA TYR A 175 -6.24 -6.58 7.57
C TYR A 175 -7.15 -7.81 7.63
N LEU A 176 -6.77 -8.84 8.38
CA LEU A 176 -7.60 -10.03 8.57
C LEU A 176 -8.94 -9.70 9.24
N VAL A 177 -8.97 -8.77 10.21
CA VAL A 177 -10.23 -8.26 10.80
C VAL A 177 -11.14 -7.66 9.74
N ARG A 178 -10.60 -6.77 8.88
CA ARG A 178 -11.41 -6.13 7.83
C ARG A 178 -11.90 -7.13 6.79
N LEU A 179 -11.05 -8.06 6.37
CA LEU A 179 -11.39 -9.12 5.42
C LEU A 179 -12.55 -9.99 5.94
N ILE A 180 -12.43 -10.48 7.18
CA ILE A 180 -13.47 -11.30 7.81
C ILE A 180 -14.78 -10.52 7.97
N GLN A 181 -14.72 -9.25 8.37
CA GLN A 181 -15.92 -8.41 8.47
C GLN A 181 -16.64 -8.26 7.12
N LYS A 182 -15.89 -8.04 6.03
CA LYS A 182 -16.45 -7.95 4.68
C LYS A 182 -16.99 -9.28 4.16
N HIS A 183 -16.43 -10.40 4.61
CA HIS A 183 -16.87 -11.75 4.24
C HIS A 183 -17.97 -12.32 5.17
N GLY A 184 -18.75 -11.46 5.83
CA GLY A 184 -19.87 -11.88 6.68
C GLY A 184 -19.45 -12.59 7.96
N GLY A 185 -18.25 -12.30 8.47
CA GLY A 185 -17.74 -12.83 9.73
C GLY A 185 -17.10 -14.21 9.64
N LYS A 186 -16.97 -14.78 8.43
CA LYS A 186 -16.39 -16.11 8.19
C LYS A 186 -14.86 -16.07 8.29
N ALA A 187 -14.28 -17.05 8.99
CA ALA A 187 -12.84 -17.24 9.07
C ALA A 187 -12.26 -17.57 7.68
N VAL A 188 -10.99 -17.23 7.48
CA VAL A 188 -10.25 -17.49 6.25
C VAL A 188 -9.60 -18.87 6.33
N LYS A 189 -9.67 -19.66 5.26
CA LYS A 189 -8.98 -20.96 5.21
C LYS A 189 -7.49 -20.80 4.92
N LYS A 190 -6.67 -21.71 5.45
CA LYS A 190 -5.25 -21.77 5.09
C LYS A 190 -5.04 -21.97 3.58
N SER A 191 -5.88 -22.74 2.91
CA SER A 191 -5.83 -22.90 1.44
C SER A 191 -6.02 -21.57 0.69
N GLU A 192 -6.92 -20.69 1.17
CA GLU A 192 -7.14 -19.36 0.58
C GLU A 192 -5.89 -18.49 0.71
N LEU A 193 -5.26 -18.45 1.89
CA LEU A 193 -4.01 -17.71 2.10
C LEU A 193 -2.89 -18.19 1.17
N LYS A 194 -2.76 -19.51 0.99
CA LYS A 194 -1.79 -20.11 0.06
C LYS A 194 -2.12 -19.78 -1.40
N ALA A 195 -3.40 -19.81 -1.78
CA ALA A 195 -3.85 -19.47 -3.13
C ALA A 195 -3.58 -17.99 -3.47
N TRP A 196 -3.87 -17.06 -2.56
CA TRP A 196 -3.56 -15.64 -2.77
C TRP A 196 -2.06 -15.39 -2.88
N ALA A 197 -1.24 -16.07 -2.07
CA ALA A 197 0.21 -15.96 -2.20
C ALA A 197 0.70 -16.39 -3.59
N GLN A 198 0.14 -17.49 -4.14
CA GLN A 198 0.46 -17.94 -5.50
C GLN A 198 -0.04 -16.98 -6.58
N GLU A 199 -1.26 -16.46 -6.43
CA GLU A 199 -1.85 -15.48 -7.36
C GLU A 199 -0.98 -14.22 -7.46
N PHE A 200 -0.50 -13.71 -6.32
CA PHE A 200 0.26 -12.47 -6.22
C PHE A 200 1.78 -12.67 -6.29
N LYS A 201 2.25 -13.91 -6.54
CA LYS A 201 3.68 -14.25 -6.59
C LYS A 201 4.45 -13.91 -5.29
N PHE A 202 3.76 -13.99 -4.17
CA PHE A 202 4.34 -13.87 -2.84
C PHE A 202 4.93 -15.19 -2.36
N THR A 203 5.80 -15.13 -1.35
CA THR A 203 6.22 -16.29 -0.59
C THR A 203 4.99 -16.93 0.07
N VAL A 204 4.77 -18.21 -0.22
CA VAL A 204 3.67 -18.97 0.38
C VAL A 204 3.91 -19.06 1.90
N PRO A 205 2.97 -18.58 2.74
CA PRO A 205 3.17 -18.56 4.17
C PRO A 205 3.22 -19.99 4.72
N SER A 206 4.12 -20.23 5.67
CA SER A 206 4.21 -21.52 6.36
C SER A 206 2.97 -21.76 7.25
N ASP A 207 2.67 -23.04 7.54
CA ASP A 207 1.59 -23.38 8.44
C ASP A 207 1.78 -22.79 9.85
N GLN A 208 3.04 -22.66 10.30
CA GLN A 208 3.39 -22.00 11.56
C GLN A 208 3.08 -20.49 11.53
N LEU A 209 3.37 -19.81 10.42
CA LEU A 209 3.06 -18.38 10.28
C LEU A 209 1.54 -18.16 10.27
N MET A 210 0.79 -19.00 9.54
CA MET A 210 -0.67 -18.92 9.51
C MET A 210 -1.30 -19.26 10.87
N ALA A 211 -0.74 -20.22 11.61
CA ALA A 211 -1.16 -20.51 12.99
C ALA A 211 -0.90 -19.32 13.92
N SER A 212 0.25 -18.63 13.76
CA SER A 212 0.58 -17.43 14.53
C SER A 212 -0.39 -16.28 14.22
N LEU A 213 -0.70 -16.04 12.93
CA LEU A 213 -1.72 -15.07 12.52
C LEU A 213 -3.09 -15.38 13.15
N GLY A 214 -3.51 -16.65 13.09
CA GLY A 214 -4.77 -17.11 13.67
C GLY A 214 -4.82 -16.91 15.19
N ALA A 215 -3.72 -17.21 15.89
CA ALA A 215 -3.62 -17.01 17.34
C ALA A 215 -3.69 -15.53 17.73
N GLU A 216 -2.95 -14.65 17.04
CA GLU A 216 -2.99 -13.21 17.29
C GLU A 216 -4.36 -12.60 16.96
N TYR A 217 -5.00 -13.06 15.88
CA TYR A 217 -6.38 -12.69 15.60
C TYR A 217 -7.33 -13.11 16.72
N LYS A 218 -7.23 -14.35 17.21
CA LYS A 218 -8.09 -14.88 18.27
C LYS A 218 -7.96 -14.10 19.56
N LYS A 219 -6.73 -13.69 19.92
CA LYS A 219 -6.49 -12.78 21.06
C LYS A 219 -7.25 -11.46 20.92
N LYS A 220 -7.30 -10.91 19.71
CA LYS A 220 -7.94 -9.62 19.43
C LYS A 220 -9.47 -9.70 19.30
N ALA A 221 -9.98 -10.74 18.66
CA ALA A 221 -11.39 -10.84 18.23
C ALA A 221 -12.21 -11.91 18.97
N GLY A 222 -11.58 -12.75 19.81
CA GLY A 222 -12.24 -13.80 20.59
C GLY A 222 -12.73 -15.02 19.79
N LYS A 223 -12.50 -15.06 18.47
CA LYS A 223 -12.92 -16.14 17.56
C LYS A 223 -11.80 -16.53 16.62
N ASP A 224 -11.91 -17.71 16.02
CA ASP A 224 -10.91 -18.18 15.05
C ASP A 224 -10.97 -17.34 13.77
N GLY A 225 -9.84 -16.77 13.37
CA GLY A 225 -9.72 -15.98 12.14
C GLY A 225 -9.11 -16.76 10.97
N VAL A 226 -8.34 -17.79 11.29
CA VAL A 226 -7.71 -18.70 10.32
C VAL A 226 -8.07 -20.13 10.71
N ILE A 227 -8.59 -20.90 9.76
CA ILE A 227 -9.01 -22.29 9.97
C ILE A 227 -8.36 -23.22 8.94
N ASP A 228 -8.33 -24.51 9.26
CA ASP A 228 -7.96 -25.54 8.28
C ASP A 228 -9.01 -25.67 7.17
N GLY A 229 -8.55 -26.02 5.97
CA GLY A 229 -9.36 -26.16 4.77
C GLY A 229 -8.68 -25.55 3.56
#